data_AF-A0AAU7UEF0-F1
#
_entry.id   AF-A0AAU7UEF0-F1
#
_cell.length_a   1.000
_cell.length_b   1.000
_cell.length_c   1.000
_cell.angle_alpha   90.00
_cell.angle_beta   90.00
_cell.angle_gamma   90.00
#
_symmetry.space_group_name_H-M   'P 1'
#
loop_
_entity.id
_entity.type
_entity.pdbx_description
1 polymer ?
#
loop_
_entity_poly.entity_id
_entity_poly.type
_entity_poly.pdbx_seq_one_letter_code
_entity_poly.pdbx_strand_id
1 'polypeptide(L)'
;MHTRIHWPGLSMLLGLTLTLAACSGGTTPGTVVPGSLRLLNTDAVPDNGRLVFSRIGGLASPPAGQVHDRVVLRVQNTGPQAVHLTGLSVSGPWTVSPAPATGAPLTVAAGGQLDLTVRFVAEGPGPADGPLHEGSLTVVGDDSSRTTVQLAGLWQAQPEHGQEPNLDLIRRAFGYRFNVVNPGTPVGDAQGIPALNHHGAVIPDGDEVISPYWQRLDSSKPVTVTPLAAYHTPGQPVTLSWYSKGSAAVQLALTQAAPASQTLLPAAGASFTPGETFGFRVNDGEWSDPTLNAHATDLQAGCSEPCGQHLRFWPLRDAAGKLIAGSYVLAASTQAGSYDYNDSVYLIGNLKPAPVLLNVGGPTFTAPDGRVWTGDSYLTTDQSGAARTATFYTPADAPSWPKTPSTATILKTDNQQLYRTYRHNTLDTPLESRVMTYTVPLNDGIYRVRLHFAELNWNAPGKRLFNVNVEGVPVLNNFDIWKEAGGQNTALVVPLDAVKVTGGQLTVQLKATVDFPDLSGIEVER
;
A
#
# COMPACT_ATOMS: atom_id res chain seq x y z
N MET A 1 -53.41 31.49 -31.08
CA MET A 1 -54.36 30.64 -30.32
C MET A 1 -53.70 30.26 -29.02
N HIS A 2 -54.25 30.79 -27.93
CA HIS A 2 -53.85 30.53 -26.56
C HIS A 2 -54.27 29.12 -26.14
N THR A 3 -53.43 28.46 -25.34
CA THR A 3 -53.91 27.71 -24.16
C THR A 3 -52.79 27.64 -23.13
N ARG A 4 -52.90 28.52 -22.12
CA ARG A 4 -52.23 28.40 -20.82
C ARG A 4 -53.04 27.42 -19.98
N ILE A 5 -52.35 26.55 -19.25
CA ILE A 5 -52.93 25.82 -18.11
C ILE A 5 -52.27 26.36 -16.85
N HIS A 6 -53.09 26.90 -15.96
CA HIS A 6 -52.76 27.26 -14.58
C HIS A 6 -53.42 26.25 -13.65
N TRP A 7 -52.76 25.90 -12.54
CA TRP A 7 -53.34 25.62 -11.20
C TRP A 7 -52.20 25.71 -10.14
N PRO A 8 -52.49 25.88 -8.84
CA PRO A 8 -51.99 26.99 -8.03
C PRO A 8 -50.95 26.55 -6.96
N GLY A 9 -50.37 27.55 -6.30
CA GLY A 9 -49.29 27.39 -5.31
C GLY A 9 -49.71 26.90 -3.93
N LEU A 10 -48.72 26.43 -3.19
CA LEU A 10 -48.70 26.41 -1.73
C LEU A 10 -47.26 26.67 -1.26
N SER A 11 -47.10 27.74 -0.47
CA SER A 11 -45.86 28.09 0.23
C SER A 11 -45.54 27.07 1.32
N MET A 12 -44.28 26.66 1.42
CA MET A 12 -43.68 26.34 2.71
C MET A 12 -42.19 26.67 2.70
N LEU A 13 -41.85 27.74 3.42
CA LEU A 13 -40.49 28.07 3.83
C LEU A 13 -39.98 26.95 4.74
N LEU A 14 -38.88 26.30 4.36
CA LEU A 14 -37.95 25.72 5.33
C LEU A 14 -36.54 26.12 4.91
N GLY A 15 -36.00 27.11 5.61
CA GLY A 15 -34.59 27.45 5.53
C GLY A 15 -33.78 26.34 6.18
N LEU A 16 -33.05 25.59 5.36
CA LEU A 16 -31.99 24.72 5.84
C LEU A 16 -30.67 25.45 5.59
N THR A 17 -30.22 26.20 6.60
CA THR A 17 -28.84 26.68 6.69
C THR A 17 -27.94 25.46 6.78
N LEU A 18 -27.30 25.10 5.66
CA LEU A 18 -26.22 24.13 5.62
C LEU A 18 -24.98 24.82 6.21
N THR A 19 -24.82 24.75 7.53
CA THR A 19 -23.56 25.12 8.18
C THR A 19 -22.48 24.15 7.70
N LEU A 20 -21.52 24.68 6.94
CA LEU A 20 -20.24 24.04 6.69
C LEU A 20 -19.60 23.66 8.04
N ALA A 21 -19.50 22.37 8.32
CA ALA A 21 -18.60 21.89 9.36
C ALA A 21 -17.20 21.73 8.75
N ALA A 22 -16.26 22.49 9.30
CA ALA A 22 -14.88 22.53 8.90
C ALA A 22 -14.17 21.18 9.04
N CYS A 23 -13.31 20.87 8.07
CA CYS A 23 -12.26 19.87 8.20
C CYS A 23 -11.34 20.20 9.38
N SER A 24 -11.16 19.25 10.29
CA SER A 24 -10.04 19.21 11.23
C SER A 24 -9.53 17.76 11.30
N GLY A 25 -8.22 17.60 11.49
CA GLY A 25 -7.52 16.32 11.50
C GLY A 25 -8.22 15.30 12.40
N GLY A 26 -8.29 14.06 11.94
CA GLY A 26 -9.03 12.98 12.59
C GLY A 26 -8.54 12.73 14.01
N THR A 27 -9.16 13.38 14.99
CA THR A 27 -9.28 12.81 16.33
C THR A 27 -10.22 11.63 16.19
N THR A 28 -9.71 10.42 16.31
CA THR A 28 -10.55 9.24 16.53
C THR A 28 -11.52 9.57 17.67
N PRO A 29 -12.85 9.46 17.48
CA PRO A 29 -13.80 9.60 18.58
C PRO A 29 -13.33 8.69 19.71
N GLY A 30 -13.24 9.22 20.93
CA GLY A 30 -12.86 8.37 22.06
C GLY A 30 -13.91 7.31 22.27
N THR A 31 -13.51 6.21 22.90
CA THR A 31 -14.45 5.22 23.36
C THR A 31 -15.34 5.89 24.40
N VAL A 32 -16.58 6.23 24.01
CA VAL A 32 -17.59 6.80 24.91
C VAL A 32 -18.11 5.66 25.78
N VAL A 33 -17.99 5.85 27.08
CA VAL A 33 -18.27 4.86 28.12
C VAL A 33 -19.69 5.13 28.64
N PRO A 34 -20.45 4.12 29.09
CA PRO A 34 -21.60 4.37 29.96
C PRO A 34 -21.11 5.11 31.22
N GLY A 35 -21.45 6.39 31.37
CA GLY A 35 -20.87 7.28 32.38
C GLY A 35 -20.24 8.52 31.72
N SER A 36 -19.44 9.28 32.45
CA SER A 36 -18.90 10.57 31.98
C SER A 36 -17.43 10.52 31.53
N LEU A 37 -16.74 9.39 31.67
CA LEU A 37 -15.35 9.25 31.27
C LEU A 37 -15.16 8.91 29.78
N ARG A 38 -14.10 9.46 29.18
CA ARG A 38 -13.59 9.12 27.84
C ARG A 38 -12.10 8.81 27.96
N LEU A 39 -11.66 7.72 27.34
CA LEU A 39 -10.25 7.35 27.28
C LEU A 39 -9.62 7.77 25.95
N LEU A 40 -8.40 8.27 26.02
CA LEU A 40 -7.60 8.70 24.88
C LEU A 40 -6.21 8.07 24.93
N ASN A 41 -5.85 7.35 23.88
CA ASN A 41 -4.49 6.91 23.61
C ASN A 41 -3.69 8.11 23.06
N THR A 42 -2.66 8.58 23.77
CA THR A 42 -1.89 9.75 23.31
C THR A 42 -1.00 9.48 22.10
N ASP A 43 -0.70 8.22 21.80
CA ASP A 43 0.01 7.86 20.55
C ASP A 43 -0.92 7.94 19.33
N ALA A 44 -2.24 8.04 19.56
CA ALA A 44 -3.30 8.12 18.57
C ALA A 44 -3.44 6.90 17.62
N VAL A 45 -2.56 5.91 17.75
CA VAL A 45 -2.52 4.67 16.95
C VAL A 45 -2.43 3.46 17.89
N PRO A 46 -3.13 2.35 17.62
CA PRO A 46 -4.07 2.12 16.50
C PRO A 46 -5.41 2.86 16.68
N ASP A 47 -5.93 2.92 17.90
CA ASP A 47 -7.10 3.71 18.30
C ASP A 47 -7.08 3.91 19.83
N ASN A 48 -8.17 4.47 20.39
CA ASN A 48 -8.28 4.70 21.83
C ASN A 48 -8.58 3.44 22.66
N GLY A 49 -8.88 2.32 22.01
CA GLY A 49 -9.20 1.04 22.63
C GLY A 49 -7.97 0.14 22.83
N ARG A 50 -6.78 0.51 22.33
CA ARG A 50 -5.57 -0.29 22.44
C ARG A 50 -4.32 0.56 22.62
N LEU A 51 -3.44 0.14 23.54
CA LEU A 51 -2.10 0.70 23.74
C LEU A 51 -1.05 -0.34 23.33
N VAL A 52 0.01 0.11 22.67
CA VAL A 52 1.04 -0.74 22.07
C VAL A 52 2.38 -0.40 22.71
N PHE A 53 3.22 -1.41 22.97
CA PHE A 53 4.49 -1.24 23.67
C PHE A 53 5.60 -2.07 23.03
N SER A 54 6.84 -1.65 23.19
CA SER A 54 8.02 -2.46 22.87
C SER A 54 9.09 -2.34 23.95
N ARG A 55 9.82 -3.43 24.19
CA ARG A 55 10.92 -3.49 25.15
C ARG A 55 12.03 -4.41 24.66
N ILE A 56 13.26 -4.09 25.07
CA ILE A 56 14.45 -4.92 24.90
C ILE A 56 15.10 -5.17 26.27
N GLY A 57 15.40 -6.43 26.57
CA GLY A 57 16.11 -6.85 27.78
C GLY A 57 15.34 -6.59 29.08
N GLY A 58 16.08 -6.38 30.17
CA GLY A 58 15.56 -6.19 31.53
C GLY A 58 15.09 -4.77 31.87
N LEU A 59 14.61 -4.57 33.11
CA LEU A 59 14.08 -3.28 33.58
C LEU A 59 15.14 -2.24 33.94
N ALA A 60 16.31 -2.68 34.39
CA ALA A 60 17.32 -1.82 35.01
C ALA A 60 18.03 -0.87 34.04
N SER A 61 18.28 -1.31 32.80
CA SER A 61 19.07 -0.58 31.81
C SER A 61 18.57 -0.81 30.38
N PRO A 62 17.35 -0.36 30.03
CA PRO A 62 16.86 -0.49 28.67
C PRO A 62 17.77 0.30 27.70
N PRO A 63 18.01 -0.20 26.47
CA PRO A 63 18.76 0.55 25.46
C PRO A 63 18.07 1.88 25.15
N ALA A 64 18.81 2.98 25.22
CA ALA A 64 18.25 4.31 25.06
C ALA A 64 17.73 4.53 23.63
N GLY A 65 16.49 5.02 23.50
CA GLY A 65 15.85 5.30 22.21
C GLY A 65 15.24 4.08 21.51
N GLN A 66 15.47 2.87 22.01
CA GLN A 66 15.05 1.62 21.36
C GLN A 66 13.91 0.91 22.10
N VAL A 67 13.14 1.65 22.90
CA VAL A 67 11.99 1.12 23.62
C VAL A 67 10.82 2.09 23.56
N HIS A 68 9.63 1.52 23.50
CA HIS A 68 8.37 2.22 23.69
C HIS A 68 7.66 1.53 24.87
N ASP A 69 8.28 1.59 26.05
CA ASP A 69 7.83 0.86 27.24
C ASP A 69 6.79 1.64 28.07
N ARG A 70 6.44 2.86 27.66
CA ARG A 70 5.52 3.76 28.37
C ARG A 70 4.59 4.46 27.39
N VAL A 71 3.31 4.48 27.73
CA VAL A 71 2.25 5.19 27.01
C VAL A 71 1.43 5.99 28.00
N VAL A 72 1.02 7.20 27.63
CA VAL A 72 0.07 7.99 28.41
C VAL A 72 -1.35 7.66 27.95
N LEU A 73 -2.16 7.14 28.86
CA LEU A 73 -3.60 7.00 28.70
C LEU A 73 -4.27 8.20 29.38
N ARG A 74 -4.84 9.09 28.58
CA ARG A 74 -5.56 10.26 29.09
C ARG A 74 -7.01 9.93 29.38
N VAL A 75 -7.41 10.10 30.63
CA VAL A 75 -8.77 9.95 31.12
C VAL A 75 -9.41 11.34 31.14
N GLN A 76 -10.39 11.58 30.27
CA GLN A 76 -11.14 12.83 30.23
C GLN A 76 -12.51 12.65 30.89
N ASN A 77 -12.92 13.62 31.70
CA ASN A 77 -14.26 13.69 32.22
C ASN A 77 -15.09 14.66 31.38
N THR A 78 -16.07 14.12 30.65
CA THR A 78 -16.98 14.87 29.79
C THR A 78 -18.26 15.30 30.49
N GLY A 79 -18.43 14.92 31.77
CA GLY A 79 -19.60 15.19 32.58
C GLY A 79 -19.49 16.47 33.42
N PRO A 80 -20.61 16.89 34.03
CA PRO A 80 -20.70 18.13 34.81
C PRO A 80 -20.23 17.99 36.26
N GLN A 81 -19.92 16.77 36.73
CA GLN A 81 -19.48 16.48 38.09
C GLN A 81 -18.09 15.85 38.07
N ALA A 82 -17.31 16.02 39.14
CA ALA A 82 -16.04 15.32 39.28
C ALA A 82 -16.29 13.80 39.36
N VAL A 83 -15.39 13.01 38.78
CA VAL A 83 -15.40 11.55 38.86
C VAL A 83 -14.19 11.08 39.65
N HIS A 84 -14.41 10.15 40.56
CA HIS A 84 -13.35 9.55 41.36
C HIS A 84 -13.04 8.16 40.80
N LEU A 85 -11.79 7.95 40.37
CA LEU A 85 -11.34 6.64 39.91
C LEU A 85 -11.16 5.73 41.13
N THR A 86 -12.03 4.74 41.24
CA THR A 86 -12.12 3.80 42.36
C THR A 86 -11.31 2.52 42.12
N GLY A 87 -10.93 2.24 40.88
CA GLY A 87 -10.11 1.08 40.56
C GLY A 87 -9.39 1.20 39.22
N LEU A 88 -8.13 0.76 39.20
CA LEU A 88 -7.33 0.52 38.00
C LEU A 88 -6.91 -0.94 38.02
N SER A 89 -7.58 -1.79 37.25
CA SER A 89 -7.25 -3.22 37.18
C SER A 89 -6.42 -3.51 35.94
N VAL A 90 -5.21 -4.04 36.14
CA VAL A 90 -4.27 -4.37 35.06
C VAL A 90 -4.14 -5.90 34.97
N SER A 91 -4.13 -6.41 33.74
CA SER A 91 -3.83 -7.81 33.43
C SER A 91 -2.54 -7.90 32.61
N GLY A 92 -1.68 -8.84 32.96
CA GLY A 92 -0.37 -9.05 32.32
C GLY A 92 0.74 -8.16 32.90
N PRO A 93 1.93 -8.12 32.27
CA PRO A 93 3.11 -7.44 32.80
C PRO A 93 3.09 -5.93 32.52
N TRP A 94 2.07 -5.23 33.04
CA TRP A 94 1.99 -3.78 33.01
C TRP A 94 1.82 -3.19 34.40
N THR A 95 2.25 -1.94 34.54
CA THR A 95 2.01 -1.12 35.73
C THR A 95 1.39 0.20 35.30
N VAL A 96 0.65 0.84 36.20
CA VAL A 96 -0.02 2.12 35.94
C VAL A 96 0.30 3.10 37.06
N SER A 97 0.61 4.34 36.68
CA SER A 97 0.88 5.43 37.61
C SER A 97 0.25 6.75 37.12
N PRO A 98 -0.36 7.57 37.99
CA PRO A 98 -0.61 7.29 39.40
C PRO A 98 -1.65 6.16 39.58
N ALA A 99 -1.62 5.49 40.74
CA ALA A 99 -2.61 4.49 41.13
C ALA A 99 -3.45 5.02 42.30
N PRO A 100 -4.78 4.76 42.34
CA PRO A 100 -5.60 5.12 43.49
C PRO A 100 -5.14 4.35 44.73
N ALA A 101 -5.06 5.03 45.87
CA ALA A 101 -4.78 4.40 47.16
C ALA A 101 -6.07 4.24 47.96
N THR A 102 -6.10 3.28 48.89
CA THR A 102 -7.25 3.07 49.78
C THR A 102 -7.57 4.36 50.54
N GLY A 103 -8.78 4.90 50.33
CA GLY A 103 -9.21 6.17 50.95
C GLY A 103 -8.72 7.45 50.24
N ALA A 104 -8.01 7.34 49.12
CA ALA A 104 -7.54 8.45 48.31
C ALA A 104 -7.70 8.14 46.80
N PRO A 105 -8.93 8.23 46.26
CA PRO A 105 -9.17 7.99 44.83
C PRO A 105 -8.54 9.10 43.98
N LEU A 106 -8.21 8.76 42.73
CA LEU A 106 -7.74 9.76 41.76
C LEU A 106 -8.95 10.54 41.26
N THR A 107 -8.90 11.87 41.32
CA THR A 107 -10.03 12.72 40.93
C THR A 107 -9.83 13.27 39.53
N VAL A 108 -10.83 13.11 38.66
CA VAL A 108 -10.91 13.78 37.37
C VAL A 108 -12.01 14.84 37.49
N ALA A 109 -11.62 16.11 37.60
CA ALA A 109 -12.55 17.22 37.74
C ALA A 109 -13.56 17.28 36.57
N ALA A 110 -14.73 17.87 36.79
CA ALA A 110 -15.72 18.10 35.73
C ALA A 110 -15.10 18.85 34.54
N GLY A 111 -15.27 18.33 33.32
CA GLY A 111 -14.61 18.86 32.12
C GLY A 111 -13.08 18.74 32.09
N GLY A 112 -12.48 18.11 33.11
CA GLY A 112 -11.04 17.97 33.30
C GLY A 112 -10.47 16.70 32.70
N GLN A 113 -9.16 16.51 32.90
CA GLN A 113 -8.44 15.32 32.44
C GLN A 113 -7.39 14.88 33.47
N LEU A 114 -7.08 13.58 33.47
CA LEU A 114 -6.03 12.94 34.24
C LEU A 114 -5.23 12.02 33.33
N ASP A 115 -3.91 12.13 33.37
CA ASP A 115 -3.00 11.31 32.58
C ASP A 115 -2.49 10.13 33.42
N LEU A 116 -2.73 8.91 32.93
CA LEU A 116 -2.21 7.67 33.50
C LEU A 116 -1.04 7.18 32.63
N THR A 117 0.15 7.07 33.22
CA THR A 117 1.30 6.42 32.57
C THR A 117 1.16 4.91 32.73
N VAL A 118 0.90 4.21 31.62
CA VAL A 118 0.95 2.75 31.55
C VAL A 118 2.35 2.34 31.13
N ARG A 119 3.00 1.45 31.89
CA ARG A 119 4.36 0.97 31.61
C ARG A 119 4.37 -0.54 31.41
N PHE A 120 4.96 -0.99 30.31
CA PHE A 120 5.24 -2.39 30.01
C PHE A 120 6.51 -2.85 30.73
N VAL A 121 6.36 -3.85 31.60
CA VAL A 121 7.41 -4.30 32.56
C VAL A 121 7.83 -5.75 32.38
N ALA A 122 7.58 -6.35 31.21
CA ALA A 122 8.05 -7.70 30.92
C ALA A 122 9.60 -7.76 30.94
N GLU A 123 10.16 -8.83 31.49
CA GLU A 123 11.61 -9.12 31.49
C GLU A 123 11.94 -10.44 30.78
N GLY A 124 10.96 -11.00 30.05
CA GLY A 124 11.05 -12.28 29.39
C GLY A 124 9.95 -12.47 28.34
N PRO A 125 9.99 -13.61 27.62
CA PRO A 125 8.97 -13.94 26.64
C PRO A 125 7.59 -14.10 27.28
N GLY A 126 6.56 -13.93 26.46
CA GLY A 126 5.15 -14.07 26.79
C GLY A 126 4.67 -15.52 26.72
N PRO A 127 3.34 -15.73 26.63
CA PRO A 127 2.76 -17.06 26.49
C PRO A 127 3.35 -17.84 25.31
N ALA A 128 3.51 -19.16 25.48
CA ALA A 128 4.14 -20.05 24.50
C ALA A 128 5.59 -19.67 24.11
N ASP A 129 6.31 -18.99 25.01
CA ASP A 129 7.69 -18.52 24.83
C ASP A 129 7.86 -17.53 23.64
N GLY A 130 6.76 -16.90 23.19
CA GLY A 130 6.75 -15.91 22.11
C GLY A 130 7.01 -14.46 22.58
N PRO A 131 7.35 -13.51 21.69
CA PRO A 131 7.68 -12.13 22.07
C PRO A 131 6.46 -11.26 22.38
N LEU A 132 5.25 -11.66 21.97
CA LEU A 132 4.02 -10.88 22.17
C LEU A 132 3.38 -11.17 23.54
N HIS A 133 3.18 -10.11 24.31
CA HIS A 133 2.37 -10.10 25.52
C HIS A 133 1.06 -9.38 25.24
N GLU A 134 -0.07 -9.94 25.69
CA GLU A 134 -1.38 -9.29 25.62
C GLU A 134 -1.99 -9.19 27.02
N GLY A 135 -2.75 -8.12 27.24
CA GLY A 135 -3.38 -7.82 28.51
C GLY A 135 -4.41 -6.73 28.39
N SER A 136 -4.79 -6.15 29.53
CA SER A 136 -5.77 -5.07 29.54
C SER A 136 -5.61 -4.16 30.76
N LEU A 137 -6.09 -2.93 30.63
CA LEU A 137 -6.30 -2.00 31.74
C LEU A 137 -7.78 -1.63 31.78
N THR A 138 -8.43 -1.89 32.91
CA THR A 138 -9.79 -1.45 33.19
C THR A 138 -9.76 -0.26 34.15
N VAL A 139 -10.32 0.87 33.71
CA VAL A 139 -10.53 2.08 34.49
C VAL A 139 -11.96 2.09 35.01
N VAL A 140 -12.12 2.23 36.34
CA VAL A 140 -13.42 2.24 37.02
C VAL A 140 -13.61 3.57 37.75
N GLY A 141 -14.70 4.27 37.42
CA GLY A 141 -15.18 5.46 38.12
C GLY A 141 -16.30 5.12 39.11
N ASP A 142 -16.54 6.00 40.08
CA ASP A 142 -17.68 5.95 40.99
C ASP A 142 -19.02 6.34 40.34
N ASP A 143 -18.98 7.01 39.18
CA ASP A 143 -20.13 7.34 38.35
C ASP A 143 -20.65 6.16 37.50
N SER A 144 -20.27 4.93 37.86
CA SER A 144 -20.48 3.69 37.09
C SER A 144 -19.72 3.60 35.77
N SER A 145 -18.86 4.57 35.43
CA SER A 145 -17.95 4.46 34.28
C SER A 145 -17.05 3.23 34.44
N ARG A 146 -17.06 2.36 33.42
CA ARG A 146 -16.17 1.20 33.35
C ARG A 146 -15.69 1.00 31.93
N THR A 147 -14.38 1.14 31.72
CA THR A 147 -13.79 1.06 30.38
C THR A 147 -12.55 0.23 30.41
N THR A 148 -12.41 -0.64 29.41
CA THR A 148 -11.23 -1.48 29.23
C THR A 148 -10.50 -1.06 27.96
N VAL A 149 -9.20 -0.84 28.07
CA VAL A 149 -8.28 -0.75 26.92
C VAL A 149 -7.46 -2.03 26.85
N GLN A 150 -7.23 -2.50 25.63
CA GLN A 150 -6.33 -3.63 25.36
C GLN A 150 -4.88 -3.15 25.46
N LEU A 151 -4.01 -3.99 25.97
CA LEU A 151 -2.57 -3.73 26.06
C LEU A 151 -1.83 -4.80 25.26
N ALA A 152 -0.84 -4.39 24.49
CA ALA A 152 -0.03 -5.31 23.71
C ALA A 152 1.43 -4.88 23.68
N GLY A 153 2.34 -5.75 24.10
CA GLY A 153 3.76 -5.44 24.22
C GLY A 153 4.61 -6.47 23.50
N LEU A 154 5.55 -6.01 22.69
CA LEU A 154 6.58 -6.86 22.09
C LEU A 154 7.85 -6.81 22.96
N TRP A 155 8.27 -7.95 23.47
CA TRP A 155 9.50 -8.09 24.24
C TRP A 155 10.58 -8.80 23.41
N GLN A 156 11.80 -8.28 23.46
CA GLN A 156 12.99 -8.85 22.83
C GLN A 156 14.07 -9.06 23.90
N ALA A 157 14.85 -10.14 23.80
CA ALA A 157 15.95 -10.38 24.74
C ALA A 157 17.12 -9.40 24.51
N GLN A 158 17.40 -9.10 23.25
CA GLN A 158 18.50 -8.25 22.78
C GLN A 158 18.09 -7.65 21.42
N PRO A 159 18.68 -6.52 21.00
CA PRO A 159 18.49 -6.05 19.64
C PRO A 159 19.14 -7.02 18.66
N GLU A 160 18.63 -7.09 17.43
CA GLU A 160 19.23 -7.88 16.34
C GLU A 160 19.34 -9.39 16.68
N HIS A 161 20.16 -10.13 15.90
CA HIS A 161 20.43 -11.57 16.11
C HIS A 161 19.19 -12.46 16.01
N GLY A 162 18.30 -12.09 15.08
CA GLY A 162 17.04 -12.78 14.83
C GLY A 162 15.96 -12.50 15.87
N GLN A 163 16.20 -11.81 16.98
CA GLN A 163 15.16 -11.64 18.00
C GLN A 163 14.09 -10.60 17.65
N GLU A 164 14.11 -10.08 16.43
CA GLU A 164 13.23 -9.03 15.95
C GLU A 164 11.80 -9.56 15.72
N PRO A 165 10.78 -8.81 16.14
CA PRO A 165 9.41 -9.11 15.78
C PRO A 165 9.23 -9.06 14.27
N ASN A 166 8.71 -10.14 13.72
CA ASN A 166 8.28 -10.19 12.33
C ASN A 166 7.03 -9.31 12.09
N LEU A 167 6.68 -9.11 10.81
CA LEU A 167 5.54 -8.29 10.41
C LEU A 167 4.19 -8.78 10.99
N ASP A 168 4.03 -10.08 11.24
CA ASP A 168 2.83 -10.66 11.84
C ASP A 168 2.65 -10.25 13.30
N LEU A 169 3.73 -10.31 14.07
CA LEU A 169 3.79 -9.86 15.46
C LEU A 169 3.52 -8.36 15.56
N ILE A 170 4.08 -7.57 14.64
CA ILE A 170 3.84 -6.12 14.57
C ILE A 170 2.35 -5.85 14.33
N ARG A 171 1.74 -6.41 13.26
CA ARG A 171 0.31 -6.16 13.00
C ARG A 171 -0.58 -6.64 14.15
N ARG A 172 -0.23 -7.75 14.81
CA ARG A 172 -0.98 -8.29 15.96
C ARG A 172 -0.86 -7.36 17.16
N ALA A 173 0.31 -6.83 17.45
CA ALA A 173 0.54 -5.85 18.50
C ALA A 173 -0.32 -4.59 18.32
N PHE A 174 -0.54 -4.15 17.08
CA PHE A 174 -1.46 -3.05 16.74
C PHE A 174 -2.94 -3.49 16.58
N GLY A 175 -3.24 -4.79 16.56
CA GLY A 175 -4.61 -5.29 16.39
C GLY A 175 -5.18 -5.18 14.98
N TYR A 176 -4.33 -4.96 13.98
CA TYR A 176 -4.76 -4.89 12.60
C TYR A 176 -5.03 -6.27 11.99
N ARG A 177 -6.03 -6.32 11.11
CA ARG A 177 -6.46 -7.55 10.44
C ARG A 177 -6.11 -7.50 8.96
N PHE A 178 -5.10 -8.24 8.56
CA PHE A 178 -4.80 -8.57 7.17
C PHE A 178 -3.97 -9.85 7.15
N ASN A 179 -4.08 -10.61 6.07
CA ASN A 179 -3.24 -11.78 5.85
C ASN A 179 -1.89 -11.30 5.29
N VAL A 180 -0.80 -11.49 6.06
CA VAL A 180 0.57 -11.14 5.60
C VAL A 180 1.00 -12.05 4.45
N VAL A 181 0.56 -13.30 4.49
CA VAL A 181 0.82 -14.34 3.48
C VAL A 181 -0.47 -15.08 3.14
N ASN A 182 -0.42 -15.91 2.10
CA ASN A 182 -1.59 -16.65 1.62
C ASN A 182 -2.25 -17.50 2.73
N PRO A 183 -3.59 -17.47 2.87
CA PRO A 183 -4.31 -18.23 3.88
C PRO A 183 -3.94 -19.72 3.90
N GLY A 184 -3.80 -20.30 5.09
CA GLY A 184 -3.36 -21.69 5.28
C GLY A 184 -1.85 -21.87 5.38
N THR A 185 -1.07 -20.82 5.05
CA THR A 185 0.36 -20.79 5.31
C THR A 185 0.61 -20.52 6.80
N PRO A 186 1.43 -21.33 7.50
CA PRO A 186 1.78 -21.06 8.88
C PRO A 186 2.45 -19.69 9.02
N VAL A 187 1.84 -18.84 9.84
CA VAL A 187 2.46 -17.61 10.35
C VAL A 187 2.52 -17.77 11.85
N GLY A 188 3.73 -17.64 12.41
CA GLY A 188 3.96 -17.86 13.83
C GLY A 188 4.83 -16.78 14.43
N ASP A 189 5.16 -16.97 15.70
CA ASP A 189 6.00 -16.08 16.49
C ASP A 189 7.50 -16.27 16.18
N ALA A 190 7.82 -16.96 15.08
CA ALA A 190 9.18 -17.16 14.61
C ALA A 190 9.80 -15.85 14.11
N GLN A 191 11.12 -15.77 14.15
CA GLN A 191 11.93 -14.59 13.85
C GLN A 191 11.73 -14.01 12.44
N GLY A 192 11.23 -14.82 11.50
CA GLY A 192 10.84 -14.37 10.16
C GLY A 192 9.58 -15.06 9.69
N ILE A 193 9.12 -14.66 8.51
CA ILE A 193 7.99 -15.29 7.81
C ILE A 193 8.57 -15.92 6.54
N PRO A 194 8.97 -17.21 6.56
CA PRO A 194 9.63 -17.84 5.40
C PRO A 194 8.85 -17.70 4.10
N ALA A 195 7.52 -17.74 4.20
CA ALA A 195 6.63 -17.60 3.04
C ALA A 195 6.51 -16.17 2.48
N LEU A 196 7.12 -15.18 3.12
CA LEU A 196 7.22 -13.80 2.60
C LEU A 196 8.56 -13.57 1.88
N ASN A 197 9.54 -14.47 2.08
CA ASN A 197 10.83 -14.40 1.41
C ASN A 197 10.73 -14.99 0.00
N HIS A 198 10.37 -14.14 -0.96
CA HIS A 198 10.33 -14.46 -2.38
C HIS A 198 11.55 -13.98 -3.15
N HIS A 199 12.65 -13.69 -2.44
CA HIS A 199 13.90 -13.25 -3.04
C HIS A 199 13.76 -11.98 -3.90
N GLY A 200 12.81 -11.10 -3.56
CA GLY A 200 12.50 -9.89 -4.33
C GLY A 200 11.62 -10.09 -5.56
N ALA A 201 11.11 -11.30 -5.83
CA ALA A 201 10.15 -11.51 -6.90
C ALA A 201 8.89 -10.67 -6.72
N VAL A 202 8.42 -10.03 -7.79
CA VAL A 202 7.24 -9.15 -7.81
C VAL A 202 5.97 -10.00 -7.89
N ILE A 203 5.54 -10.50 -6.74
CA ILE A 203 4.36 -11.34 -6.58
C ILE A 203 3.57 -10.95 -5.33
N PRO A 204 2.23 -11.03 -5.36
CA PRO A 204 1.41 -10.72 -4.21
C PRO A 204 1.43 -11.84 -3.15
N ASP A 205 1.41 -11.45 -1.88
CA ASP A 205 1.20 -12.37 -0.75
C ASP A 205 0.03 -11.99 0.14
N GLY A 206 -0.82 -12.98 0.44
CA GLY A 206 -1.96 -12.79 1.32
C GLY A 206 -2.90 -11.72 0.80
N ASP A 207 -3.11 -10.67 1.60
CA ASP A 207 -3.96 -9.53 1.24
C ASP A 207 -3.19 -8.40 0.55
N GLU A 208 -1.91 -8.58 0.22
CA GLU A 208 -1.05 -7.55 -0.37
C GLU A 208 -1.71 -6.88 -1.59
N VAL A 209 -1.35 -5.62 -1.84
CA VAL A 209 -1.63 -4.89 -3.08
C VAL A 209 -0.32 -4.53 -3.78
N ILE A 210 -0.11 -5.09 -4.98
CA ILE A 210 1.01 -4.76 -5.85
C ILE A 210 0.70 -3.43 -6.52
N SER A 211 1.41 -2.39 -6.10
CA SER A 211 1.27 -1.07 -6.66
C SER A 211 2.59 -0.29 -6.56
N PRO A 212 3.35 -0.20 -7.67
CA PRO A 212 4.56 0.62 -7.74
C PRO A 212 4.32 2.10 -7.44
N TYR A 213 3.12 2.57 -7.79
CA TYR A 213 2.73 3.97 -7.71
C TYR A 213 1.34 4.12 -7.12
N TRP A 214 1.09 5.29 -6.55
CA TRP A 214 -0.10 5.62 -5.79
C TRP A 214 -0.63 6.99 -6.20
N GLN A 215 -1.91 7.20 -5.91
CA GLN A 215 -2.57 8.48 -6.00
C GLN A 215 -3.25 8.76 -4.66
N ARG A 216 -3.54 10.05 -4.41
CA ARG A 216 -4.40 10.41 -3.29
C ARG A 216 -5.82 9.89 -3.55
N LEU A 217 -6.40 9.22 -2.56
CA LEU A 217 -7.80 8.76 -2.63
C LEU A 217 -8.76 9.96 -2.67
N ASP A 218 -8.54 10.90 -1.76
CA ASP A 218 -9.21 12.20 -1.67
C ASP A 218 -8.19 13.30 -1.97
N SER A 219 -8.32 13.92 -3.15
CA SER A 219 -7.41 14.96 -3.64
C SER A 219 -7.48 16.27 -2.84
N SER A 220 -8.43 16.42 -1.91
CA SER A 220 -8.50 17.56 -1.00
C SER A 220 -7.70 17.37 0.30
N LYS A 221 -7.25 16.14 0.59
CA LYS A 221 -6.54 15.80 1.82
C LYS A 221 -5.07 15.46 1.55
N PRO A 222 -4.16 15.63 2.52
CA PRO A 222 -2.79 15.15 2.40
C PRO A 222 -2.73 13.62 2.52
N VAL A 223 -1.60 13.04 2.11
CA VAL A 223 -1.20 11.68 2.53
C VAL A 223 -0.68 11.78 3.95
N THR A 224 -1.07 10.84 4.82
CA THR A 224 -0.59 10.76 6.20
C THR A 224 0.35 9.59 6.37
N VAL A 225 1.39 9.74 7.19
CA VAL A 225 2.37 8.71 7.52
C VAL A 225 2.44 8.57 9.03
N THR A 226 2.26 7.35 9.53
CA THR A 226 2.48 6.99 10.93
C THR A 226 3.51 5.85 10.98
N PRO A 227 4.75 6.09 11.43
CA PRO A 227 5.73 5.04 11.64
C PRO A 227 5.22 4.04 12.70
N LEU A 228 5.11 2.77 12.35
CA LEU A 228 4.64 1.71 13.24
C LEU A 228 5.81 0.97 13.89
N ALA A 229 6.85 0.65 13.13
CA ALA A 229 8.01 -0.08 13.61
C ALA A 229 9.28 0.29 12.84
N ALA A 230 10.41 0.15 13.52
CA ALA A 230 11.74 0.23 12.98
C ALA A 230 12.58 -0.89 13.60
N TYR A 231 12.82 -1.98 12.87
CA TYR A 231 13.71 -3.08 13.29
C TYR A 231 14.98 -3.16 12.44
N HIS A 232 15.38 -2.04 11.86
CA HIS A 232 16.66 -1.92 11.17
C HIS A 232 17.85 -1.86 12.15
N THR A 233 19.06 -1.88 11.60
CA THR A 233 20.31 -1.81 12.34
C THR A 233 20.39 -0.63 13.32
N PRO A 234 20.75 -0.88 14.60
CA PRO A 234 20.87 0.16 15.61
C PRO A 234 21.81 1.29 15.24
N GLY A 235 21.39 2.53 15.55
CA GLY A 235 22.21 3.72 15.35
C GLY A 235 22.26 4.25 13.92
N GLN A 236 21.49 3.66 13.00
CA GLN A 236 21.33 4.16 11.64
C GLN A 236 19.99 4.90 11.51
N PRO A 237 19.96 6.13 10.97
CA PRO A 237 18.69 6.78 10.67
C PRO A 237 18.04 6.11 9.46
N VAL A 238 16.71 6.10 9.43
CA VAL A 238 15.95 5.67 8.25
C VAL A 238 15.11 6.81 7.73
N THR A 239 15.04 6.95 6.42
CA THR A 239 14.20 7.96 5.77
C THR A 239 13.09 7.31 4.96
N LEU A 240 11.88 7.87 5.08
CA LEU A 240 10.81 7.65 4.13
C LEU A 240 10.71 8.89 3.24
N SER A 241 10.82 8.69 1.95
CA SER A 241 10.66 9.71 0.92
C SER A 241 9.57 9.31 -0.07
N TRP A 242 9.15 10.25 -0.89
CA TRP A 242 8.25 10.04 -2.01
C TRP A 242 8.80 10.70 -3.27
N TYR A 243 8.34 10.26 -4.44
CA TYR A 243 8.81 10.78 -5.73
C TYR A 243 7.67 10.75 -6.75
N SER A 244 7.66 11.72 -7.67
CA SER A 244 6.70 11.71 -8.78
C SER A 244 7.03 10.59 -9.76
N LYS A 245 6.02 9.91 -10.31
CA LYS A 245 6.21 8.88 -11.34
C LYS A 245 6.99 9.46 -12.52
N GLY A 246 8.00 8.73 -12.99
CA GLY A 246 8.88 9.18 -14.08
C GLY A 246 9.97 10.19 -13.68
N SER A 247 10.11 10.51 -12.39
CA SER A 247 11.17 11.36 -11.85
C SER A 247 12.06 10.59 -10.89
N ALA A 248 13.37 10.87 -10.93
CA ALA A 248 14.33 10.40 -9.92
C ALA A 248 14.45 11.35 -8.71
N ALA A 249 13.82 12.53 -8.77
CA ALA A 249 13.86 13.50 -7.67
C ALA A 249 12.96 13.06 -6.52
N VAL A 250 13.58 12.89 -5.34
CA VAL A 250 12.91 12.45 -4.11
C VAL A 250 12.60 13.62 -3.19
N GLN A 251 11.51 13.51 -2.45
CA GLN A 251 11.08 14.47 -1.44
C GLN A 251 10.94 13.75 -0.10
N LEU A 252 11.61 14.26 0.93
CA LEU A 252 11.57 13.67 2.26
C LEU A 252 10.16 13.78 2.85
N ALA A 253 9.59 12.66 3.31
CA ALA A 253 8.35 12.63 4.07
C ALA A 253 8.63 12.61 5.58
N LEU A 254 9.58 11.77 6.01
CA LEU A 254 9.87 11.54 7.42
C LEU A 254 11.29 10.97 7.61
N THR A 255 11.92 11.31 8.74
CA THR A 255 13.15 10.68 9.21
C THR A 255 12.90 10.00 10.56
N GLN A 256 13.18 8.71 10.63
CA GLN A 256 13.37 7.99 11.89
C GLN A 256 14.81 8.26 12.36
N ALA A 257 14.95 8.85 13.54
CA ALA A 257 16.27 9.22 14.07
C ALA A 257 17.09 7.96 14.39
N ALA A 258 18.42 8.04 14.26
CA ALA A 258 19.32 6.92 14.51
C ALA A 258 19.10 6.13 15.82
N PRO A 259 18.78 6.75 16.97
CA PRO A 259 18.51 6.01 18.19
C PRO A 259 17.17 5.26 18.18
N ALA A 260 16.23 5.67 17.32
CA ALA A 260 14.87 5.14 17.22
C ALA A 260 14.80 3.90 16.33
N SER A 261 15.63 2.92 16.65
CA SER A 261 15.71 1.60 16.03
C SER A 261 15.21 0.53 17.01
N GLN A 262 14.99 -0.68 16.52
CA GLN A 262 14.58 -1.85 17.31
C GLN A 262 13.32 -1.63 18.16
N THR A 263 12.42 -0.75 17.71
CA THR A 263 11.28 -0.29 18.50
C THR A 263 10.01 -0.10 17.66
N LEU A 264 8.86 -0.17 18.35
CA LEU A 264 7.60 0.32 17.83
C LEU A 264 7.50 1.84 18.01
N LEU A 265 6.69 2.47 17.16
CA LEU A 265 6.42 3.91 17.17
C LEU A 265 7.70 4.78 17.24
N PRO A 266 8.65 4.58 16.33
CA PRO A 266 9.99 5.19 16.41
C PRO A 266 10.02 6.70 16.19
N ALA A 267 8.99 7.29 15.59
CA ALA A 267 8.93 8.73 15.34
C ALA A 267 7.48 9.24 15.28
N ALA A 268 7.33 10.55 15.45
CA ALA A 268 6.05 11.23 15.24
C ALA A 268 5.61 11.11 13.78
N GLY A 269 4.30 11.08 13.55
CA GLY A 269 3.74 11.02 12.20
C GLY A 269 4.03 12.29 11.36
N ALA A 270 3.91 12.15 10.04
CA ALA A 270 4.10 13.22 9.08
C ALA A 270 2.95 13.25 8.04
N SER A 271 2.92 14.29 7.21
CA SER A 271 2.00 14.35 6.08
C SER A 271 2.60 15.13 4.92
N PHE A 272 2.18 14.79 3.69
CA PHE A 272 2.64 15.44 2.46
C PHE A 272 1.53 15.45 1.41
N THR A 273 1.64 16.30 0.39
CA THR A 273 0.56 16.53 -0.59
C THR A 273 1.07 16.42 -2.02
N PRO A 274 1.18 15.20 -2.58
CA PRO A 274 1.58 15.01 -3.96
C PRO A 274 0.47 15.50 -4.91
N GLY A 275 0.84 16.32 -5.89
CA GLY A 275 -0.06 16.77 -6.96
C GLY A 275 -0.29 15.73 -8.05
N GLU A 276 0.65 14.80 -8.19
CA GLU A 276 0.74 13.83 -9.28
C GLU A 276 0.64 12.38 -8.75
N THR A 277 0.71 11.42 -9.66
CA THR A 277 0.98 10.01 -9.30
C THR A 277 2.40 9.89 -8.74
N PHE A 278 2.57 9.18 -7.62
CA PHE A 278 3.82 9.15 -6.86
C PHE A 278 4.15 7.76 -6.33
N GLY A 279 5.43 7.48 -6.09
CA GLY A 279 5.93 6.28 -5.42
C GLY A 279 6.55 6.60 -4.07
N PHE A 280 6.95 5.56 -3.34
CA PHE A 280 7.64 5.64 -2.05
C PHE A 280 9.07 5.14 -2.16
N ARG A 281 9.96 5.73 -1.38
CA ARG A 281 11.34 5.26 -1.27
C ARG A 281 11.75 5.20 0.19
N VAL A 282 12.29 4.07 0.62
CA VAL A 282 12.90 3.93 1.95
C VAL A 282 14.42 3.94 1.78
N ASN A 283 15.09 4.77 2.59
CA ASN A 283 16.53 4.99 2.54
C ASN A 283 17.05 5.34 1.14
N ASP A 284 18.35 5.14 0.93
CA ASP A 284 19.03 5.35 -0.33
C ASP A 284 19.12 4.07 -1.18
N GLY A 285 17.99 3.43 -1.48
CA GLY A 285 18.03 2.21 -2.30
C GLY A 285 16.70 1.56 -2.61
N GLU A 286 15.71 1.67 -1.72
CA GLU A 286 14.52 0.82 -1.77
C GLU A 286 13.32 1.59 -2.32
N TRP A 287 13.00 1.38 -3.60
CA TRP A 287 11.92 2.03 -4.31
C TRP A 287 10.66 1.16 -4.32
N SER A 288 9.48 1.79 -4.29
CA SER A 288 8.23 1.08 -4.50
C SER A 288 8.05 0.62 -5.93
N ASP A 289 8.71 1.27 -6.90
CA ASP A 289 8.84 0.78 -8.27
C ASP A 289 9.95 -0.27 -8.35
N PRO A 290 9.61 -1.56 -8.53
CA PRO A 290 10.61 -2.62 -8.57
C PRO A 290 11.66 -2.39 -9.65
N THR A 291 11.29 -1.78 -10.78
CA THR A 291 12.20 -1.55 -11.91
C THR A 291 13.31 -0.53 -11.62
N LEU A 292 13.22 0.20 -10.51
CA LEU A 292 14.25 1.13 -10.03
C LEU A 292 15.20 0.51 -9.00
N ASN A 293 14.92 -0.71 -8.54
CA ASN A 293 15.71 -1.40 -7.53
C ASN A 293 16.89 -2.16 -8.13
N ALA A 294 17.89 -2.46 -7.29
CA ALA A 294 19.03 -3.26 -7.71
C ALA A 294 18.66 -4.75 -7.74
N HIS A 295 18.56 -5.35 -8.93
CA HIS A 295 18.11 -6.74 -9.09
C HIS A 295 19.21 -7.79 -8.91
N ALA A 296 20.49 -7.40 -8.89
CA ALA A 296 21.60 -8.37 -8.89
C ALA A 296 21.54 -9.33 -7.67
N THR A 297 21.24 -8.79 -6.49
CA THR A 297 21.11 -9.57 -5.25
C THR A 297 19.88 -10.48 -5.28
N ASP A 298 18.74 -9.97 -5.76
CA ASP A 298 17.50 -10.73 -5.93
C ASP A 298 17.70 -11.92 -6.87
N LEU A 299 18.32 -11.68 -8.02
CA LEU A 299 18.64 -12.72 -9.00
C LEU A 299 19.63 -13.74 -8.41
N GLN A 300 20.64 -13.31 -7.65
CA GLN A 300 21.57 -14.21 -6.98
C GLN A 300 20.88 -15.08 -5.92
N ALA A 301 19.87 -14.54 -5.24
CA ALA A 301 19.03 -15.25 -4.29
C ALA A 301 18.02 -16.20 -4.96
N GLY A 302 17.87 -16.15 -6.29
CA GLY A 302 17.07 -17.10 -7.06
C GLY A 302 15.77 -16.52 -7.65
N CYS A 303 15.58 -15.20 -7.59
CA CYS A 303 14.44 -14.56 -8.25
C CYS A 303 14.49 -14.77 -9.77
N SER A 304 13.32 -15.00 -10.36
CA SER A 304 13.11 -14.91 -11.81
C SER A 304 12.28 -13.66 -12.07
N GLU A 305 12.72 -12.82 -13.01
CA GLU A 305 12.04 -11.55 -13.32
C GLU A 305 10.52 -11.74 -13.53
N PRO A 306 9.70 -10.79 -13.07
CA PRO A 306 10.09 -9.49 -12.49
C PRO A 306 10.61 -9.58 -11.03
N CYS A 307 11.74 -8.92 -10.75
CA CYS A 307 12.35 -8.80 -9.42
C CYS A 307 12.29 -7.36 -8.89
N GLY A 308 12.85 -7.09 -7.70
CA GLY A 308 12.90 -5.76 -7.08
C GLY A 308 11.76 -5.43 -6.11
N GLN A 309 10.98 -6.38 -5.60
CA GLN A 309 9.90 -6.07 -4.64
C GLN A 309 10.45 -5.84 -3.21
N HIS A 310 11.05 -4.67 -2.99
CA HIS A 310 11.67 -4.31 -1.72
C HIS A 310 10.69 -3.60 -0.75
N LEU A 311 9.60 -3.03 -1.28
CA LEU A 311 8.48 -2.47 -0.54
C LEU A 311 7.20 -3.26 -0.82
N ARG A 312 6.42 -3.54 0.23
CA ARG A 312 5.14 -4.24 0.17
C ARG A 312 4.03 -3.48 0.86
N PHE A 313 2.78 -3.68 0.42
CA PHE A 313 1.63 -2.89 0.89
C PHE A 313 0.42 -3.76 1.20
N TRP A 314 -0.10 -3.70 2.43
CA TRP A 314 -1.34 -4.41 2.79
C TRP A 314 -2.47 -3.43 3.12
N PRO A 315 -3.69 -3.65 2.60
CA PRO A 315 -4.84 -2.83 2.92
C PRO A 315 -5.20 -3.00 4.41
N LEU A 316 -5.35 -1.88 5.10
CA LEU A 316 -5.65 -1.90 6.53
C LEU A 316 -7.11 -2.30 6.76
N ARG A 317 -7.33 -3.22 7.69
CA ARG A 317 -8.66 -3.47 8.26
C ARG A 317 -8.63 -3.29 9.76
N ASP A 318 -9.73 -2.80 10.30
CA ASP A 318 -9.90 -2.63 11.73
C ASP A 318 -9.96 -3.99 12.47
N ALA A 319 -10.06 -3.94 13.80
CA ALA A 319 -10.14 -5.14 14.63
C ALA A 319 -11.33 -6.06 14.29
N ALA A 320 -12.39 -5.51 13.68
CA ALA A 320 -13.57 -6.24 13.21
C ALA A 320 -13.42 -6.78 11.77
N GLY A 321 -12.28 -6.53 11.10
CA GLY A 321 -12.00 -6.98 9.74
C GLY A 321 -12.60 -6.07 8.66
N LYS A 322 -13.16 -4.92 9.01
CA LYS A 322 -13.69 -3.96 8.05
C LYS A 322 -12.54 -3.17 7.42
N LEU A 323 -12.55 -3.09 6.09
CA LEU A 323 -11.58 -2.30 5.33
C LEU A 323 -11.64 -0.82 5.73
N ILE A 324 -10.47 -0.25 6.05
CA ILE A 324 -10.28 1.18 6.24
C ILE A 324 -9.82 1.75 4.90
N ALA A 325 -10.77 2.31 4.15
CA ALA A 325 -10.51 2.76 2.78
C ALA A 325 -9.37 3.78 2.72
N GLY A 326 -8.41 3.51 1.83
CA GLY A 326 -7.25 4.34 1.60
C GLY A 326 -6.17 4.29 2.67
N SER A 327 -6.22 3.31 3.58
CA SER A 327 -5.17 3.04 4.56
C SER A 327 -4.43 1.76 4.22
N TYR A 328 -3.10 1.83 4.23
CA TYR A 328 -2.21 0.72 3.88
C TYR A 328 -1.05 0.62 4.87
N VAL A 329 -0.67 -0.59 5.23
CA VAL A 329 0.62 -0.87 5.88
C VAL A 329 1.67 -0.99 4.78
N LEU A 330 2.61 -0.06 4.74
CA LEU A 330 3.84 -0.15 3.95
C LEU A 330 4.90 -0.84 4.80
N ALA A 331 5.50 -1.91 4.30
CA ALA A 331 6.62 -2.58 4.94
C ALA A 331 7.80 -2.68 3.98
N ALA A 332 8.99 -2.38 4.46
CA ALA A 332 10.23 -2.42 3.67
C ALA A 332 11.25 -3.35 4.31
N SER A 333 12.08 -3.95 3.47
CA SER A 333 13.35 -4.58 3.83
C SER A 333 14.45 -3.67 3.27
N THR A 334 15.33 -3.18 4.14
CA THR A 334 16.32 -2.12 3.83
C THR A 334 17.72 -2.65 3.52
N GLN A 335 17.85 -3.98 3.46
CA GLN A 335 19.04 -4.69 3.04
C GLN A 335 18.62 -5.79 2.05
N ALA A 336 18.79 -5.52 0.75
CA ALA A 336 18.57 -6.51 -0.29
C ALA A 336 19.21 -7.86 0.13
N GLY A 337 18.38 -8.88 0.33
CA GLY A 337 18.80 -10.19 0.84
C GLY A 337 18.07 -10.72 2.08
N SER A 338 17.52 -9.88 2.98
CA SER A 338 16.82 -10.37 4.18
C SER A 338 15.36 -10.77 3.91
N TYR A 339 14.62 -9.94 3.16
CA TYR A 339 13.22 -10.16 2.72
C TYR A 339 12.24 -10.52 3.88
N ASP A 340 12.46 -9.94 5.05
CA ASP A 340 11.66 -10.09 6.28
C ASP A 340 10.58 -9.01 6.46
N TYR A 341 10.77 -7.84 5.82
CA TYR A 341 9.84 -6.72 5.74
C TYR A 341 9.38 -6.20 7.12
N ASN A 342 10.28 -6.17 8.10
CA ASN A 342 10.05 -5.59 9.43
C ASN A 342 11.01 -4.44 9.76
N ASP A 343 12.06 -4.21 8.96
CA ASP A 343 13.04 -3.12 9.14
C ASP A 343 12.37 -1.76 9.29
N SER A 344 11.36 -1.50 8.47
CA SER A 344 10.62 -0.23 8.47
C SER A 344 9.18 -0.46 8.08
N VAL A 345 8.28 -0.22 9.02
CA VAL A 345 6.84 -0.43 8.84
C VAL A 345 6.10 0.87 9.11
N TYR A 346 5.23 1.28 8.18
CA TYR A 346 4.48 2.52 8.24
C TYR A 346 3.01 2.24 7.97
N LEU A 347 2.13 2.95 8.66
CA LEU A 347 0.75 3.13 8.26
C LEU A 347 0.65 4.38 7.39
N ILE A 348 0.21 4.21 6.15
CA ILE A 348 0.00 5.30 5.20
C ILE A 348 -1.50 5.47 4.94
N GLY A 349 -1.99 6.71 4.99
CA GLY A 349 -3.40 7.05 4.79
C GLY A 349 -3.64 7.91 3.55
N ASN A 350 -4.90 7.93 3.10
CA ASN A 350 -5.37 8.65 1.92
C ASN A 350 -4.75 8.18 0.59
N LEU A 351 -4.57 6.87 0.41
CA LEU A 351 -4.00 6.27 -0.79
C LEU A 351 -5.02 5.51 -1.65
N LYS A 352 -4.77 5.47 -2.95
CA LYS A 352 -5.33 4.45 -3.85
C LYS A 352 -4.26 4.00 -4.85
N PRO A 353 -4.25 2.73 -5.29
CA PRO A 353 -3.34 2.27 -6.33
C PRO A 353 -3.45 3.14 -7.58
N ALA A 354 -2.31 3.48 -8.19
CA ALA A 354 -2.32 4.15 -9.49
C ALA A 354 -2.65 3.14 -10.61
N PRO A 355 -3.24 3.60 -11.74
CA PRO A 355 -3.43 2.74 -12.89
C PRO A 355 -2.09 2.26 -13.45
N VAL A 356 -2.06 1.02 -13.94
CA VAL A 356 -0.92 0.49 -14.70
C VAL A 356 -1.08 0.96 -16.14
N LEU A 357 -0.07 1.66 -16.65
CA LEU A 357 -0.06 2.27 -17.98
C LEU A 357 1.22 1.81 -18.70
N LEU A 358 1.09 0.91 -19.66
CA LEU A 358 2.21 0.35 -20.42
C LEU A 358 2.24 0.90 -21.85
N ASN A 359 3.36 1.52 -22.22
CA ASN A 359 3.68 1.95 -23.58
C ASN A 359 4.33 0.80 -24.33
N VAL A 360 3.60 0.19 -25.26
CA VAL A 360 4.09 -1.01 -25.94
C VAL A 360 5.09 -0.65 -27.04
N GLY A 361 6.28 -1.24 -26.97
CA GLY A 361 7.35 -0.97 -27.94
C GLY A 361 8.03 0.38 -27.77
N GLY A 362 7.61 1.21 -26.81
CA GLY A 362 8.15 2.55 -26.61
C GLY A 362 8.79 2.75 -25.22
N PRO A 363 9.52 3.86 -25.02
CA PRO A 363 10.08 4.21 -23.73
C PRO A 363 9.01 4.74 -22.77
N THR A 364 9.35 4.88 -21.50
CA THR A 364 8.55 5.63 -20.54
C THR A 364 8.39 7.09 -21.01
N PHE A 365 7.17 7.64 -20.95
CA PHE A 365 6.89 9.02 -21.31
C PHE A 365 5.68 9.60 -20.59
N THR A 366 5.59 10.94 -20.57
CA THR A 366 4.43 11.67 -20.05
C THR A 366 3.48 12.03 -21.19
N ALA A 367 2.26 11.52 -21.12
CA ALA A 367 1.21 11.83 -22.09
C ALA A 367 0.68 13.27 -21.92
N PRO A 368 -0.03 13.83 -22.93
CA PRO A 368 -0.58 15.19 -22.86
C PRO A 368 -1.55 15.43 -21.68
N ASP A 369 -2.18 14.36 -21.18
CA ASP A 369 -3.05 14.39 -20.00
C ASP A 369 -2.28 14.35 -18.66
N GLY A 370 -0.94 14.39 -18.70
CA GLY A 370 -0.06 14.35 -17.54
C GLY A 370 0.23 12.94 -17.01
N ARG A 371 -0.43 11.90 -17.53
CA ARG A 371 -0.19 10.52 -17.06
C ARG A 371 1.11 9.98 -17.62
N VAL A 372 1.87 9.31 -16.76
CA VAL A 372 3.14 8.68 -17.15
C VAL A 372 2.89 7.23 -17.53
N TRP A 373 3.16 6.92 -18.79
CA TRP A 373 3.15 5.58 -19.36
C TRP A 373 4.55 4.98 -19.22
N THR A 374 4.65 3.79 -18.64
CA THR A 374 5.91 3.07 -18.44
C THR A 374 6.21 2.23 -19.67
N GLY A 375 7.47 2.17 -20.12
CA GLY A 375 7.85 1.23 -21.18
C GLY A 375 7.55 -0.22 -20.79
N ASP A 376 7.19 -1.05 -21.75
CA ASP A 376 6.91 -2.48 -21.54
C ASP A 376 8.16 -3.37 -21.44
N SER A 377 9.33 -2.75 -21.33
CA SER A 377 10.62 -3.37 -21.01
C SER A 377 11.54 -2.40 -20.27
N TYR A 378 12.42 -2.93 -19.41
CA TYR A 378 13.40 -2.14 -18.64
C TYR A 378 14.74 -2.86 -18.54
N LEU A 379 15.80 -2.10 -18.25
CA LEU A 379 17.16 -2.65 -18.09
C LEU A 379 17.36 -3.16 -16.66
N THR A 380 17.99 -4.33 -16.54
CA THR A 380 18.39 -4.94 -15.27
C THR A 380 19.84 -5.41 -15.35
N THR A 381 20.40 -5.90 -14.25
CA THR A 381 21.77 -6.43 -14.20
C THR A 381 21.71 -7.86 -13.68
N ASP A 382 22.27 -8.81 -14.41
CA ASP A 382 22.29 -10.22 -13.98
C ASP A 382 23.35 -10.52 -12.90
N GLN A 383 23.39 -11.78 -12.46
CA GLN A 383 24.33 -12.29 -11.45
C GLN A 383 25.81 -12.07 -11.80
N SER A 384 26.15 -11.89 -13.08
CA SER A 384 27.52 -11.64 -13.55
C SER A 384 27.86 -10.14 -13.66
N GLY A 385 26.90 -9.26 -13.38
CA GLY A 385 27.04 -7.82 -13.60
C GLY A 385 26.71 -7.39 -15.03
N ALA A 386 26.18 -8.29 -15.88
CA ALA A 386 25.87 -7.97 -17.26
C ALA A 386 24.47 -7.35 -17.39
N ALA A 387 24.34 -6.32 -18.23
CA ALA A 387 23.06 -5.69 -18.52
C ALA A 387 22.11 -6.68 -19.23
N ARG A 388 20.87 -6.75 -18.76
CA ARG A 388 19.77 -7.54 -19.30
C ARG A 388 18.57 -6.64 -19.58
N THR A 389 17.62 -7.17 -20.34
CA THR A 389 16.32 -6.54 -20.56
C THR A 389 15.25 -7.44 -19.97
N ALA A 390 14.54 -6.93 -18.97
CA ALA A 390 13.32 -7.53 -18.47
C ALA A 390 12.13 -7.00 -19.27
N THR A 391 11.12 -7.85 -19.50
CA THR A 391 10.00 -7.58 -20.39
C THR A 391 8.68 -7.95 -19.73
N PHE A 392 7.64 -7.17 -19.97
CA PHE A 392 6.26 -7.55 -19.64
C PHE A 392 5.63 -8.46 -20.70
N TYR A 393 6.40 -8.87 -21.71
CA TYR A 393 5.93 -9.64 -22.86
C TYR A 393 6.81 -10.85 -23.16
N THR A 394 6.22 -11.81 -23.85
CA THR A 394 6.89 -12.96 -24.46
C THR A 394 6.46 -13.11 -25.93
N PRO A 395 7.36 -13.60 -26.81
CA PRO A 395 8.76 -13.95 -26.52
C PRO A 395 9.62 -12.70 -26.24
N ALA A 396 10.67 -12.85 -25.42
CA ALA A 396 11.45 -11.72 -24.91
C ALA A 396 12.25 -10.98 -26.01
N ASP A 397 12.50 -11.65 -27.13
CA ASP A 397 13.20 -11.10 -28.31
C ASP A 397 12.27 -10.33 -29.27
N ALA A 398 10.98 -10.20 -28.95
CA ALA A 398 10.02 -9.48 -29.78
C ALA A 398 10.43 -8.01 -30.02
N PRO A 399 10.76 -7.61 -31.26
CA PRO A 399 11.17 -6.24 -31.55
C PRO A 399 10.01 -5.25 -31.42
N SER A 400 10.37 -4.00 -31.10
CA SER A 400 9.50 -2.85 -31.32
C SER A 400 9.47 -2.47 -32.80
N TRP A 401 8.30 -2.07 -33.29
CA TRP A 401 8.08 -1.58 -34.63
C TRP A 401 7.19 -0.34 -34.67
N PRO A 402 7.42 0.60 -35.61
CA PRO A 402 8.64 0.73 -36.40
C PRO A 402 9.86 1.05 -35.51
N LYS A 403 11.05 0.56 -35.89
CA LYS A 403 12.30 0.79 -35.13
C LYS A 403 12.58 2.28 -34.89
N THR A 404 12.15 3.12 -35.84
CA THR A 404 12.07 4.57 -35.67
C THR A 404 10.61 4.96 -35.65
N PRO A 405 10.08 5.47 -34.52
CA PRO A 405 8.67 5.82 -34.38
C PRO A 405 8.19 6.73 -35.51
N SER A 406 6.99 6.44 -36.04
CA SER A 406 6.40 7.24 -37.12
C SER A 406 6.17 8.69 -36.68
N THR A 407 6.42 9.65 -37.57
CA THR A 407 6.06 11.06 -37.35
C THR A 407 4.68 11.41 -37.91
N ALA A 408 4.01 10.46 -38.59
CA ALA A 408 2.66 10.64 -39.08
C ALA A 408 1.70 10.97 -37.92
N THR A 409 0.73 11.83 -38.20
CA THR A 409 -0.35 12.11 -37.25
C THR A 409 -1.22 10.87 -37.10
N ILE A 410 -1.41 10.45 -35.85
CA ILE A 410 -2.40 9.44 -35.48
C ILE A 410 -3.73 10.14 -35.26
N LEU A 411 -4.74 9.78 -36.05
CA LEU A 411 -6.09 10.31 -35.94
C LEU A 411 -6.79 9.81 -34.66
N LYS A 412 -7.81 10.55 -34.20
CA LYS A 412 -8.64 10.24 -33.01
C LYS A 412 -7.90 10.21 -31.66
N THR A 413 -6.70 10.78 -31.57
CA THR A 413 -5.95 10.87 -30.31
C THR A 413 -5.10 12.14 -30.26
N ASP A 414 -4.95 12.71 -29.07
CA ASP A 414 -3.95 13.74 -28.76
C ASP A 414 -2.65 13.11 -28.22
N ASN A 415 -2.74 11.92 -27.62
CA ASN A 415 -1.60 11.12 -27.17
C ASN A 415 -0.91 10.41 -28.35
N GLN A 416 -0.25 11.20 -29.20
CA GLN A 416 0.43 10.70 -30.40
C GLN A 416 1.48 9.63 -30.07
N GLN A 417 2.25 9.83 -28.99
CA GLN A 417 3.39 8.99 -28.66
C GLN A 417 3.01 7.53 -28.34
N LEU A 418 1.86 7.30 -27.69
CA LEU A 418 1.39 5.96 -27.36
C LEU A 418 1.15 5.08 -28.60
N TYR A 419 0.68 5.69 -29.70
CA TYR A 419 0.25 4.96 -30.90
C TYR A 419 1.29 5.00 -32.03
N ARG A 420 2.56 5.30 -31.71
CA ARG A 420 3.64 5.37 -32.71
C ARG A 420 4.50 4.12 -32.75
N THR A 421 4.28 3.20 -31.83
CA THR A 421 5.00 1.93 -31.71
C THR A 421 4.03 0.80 -31.37
N TYR A 422 4.43 -0.41 -31.71
CA TYR A 422 3.86 -1.67 -31.27
C TYR A 422 4.96 -2.72 -31.20
N ARG A 423 4.63 -3.95 -30.78
CA ARG A 423 5.56 -5.09 -30.85
C ARG A 423 4.96 -6.25 -31.61
N HIS A 424 5.84 -7.01 -32.24
CA HIS A 424 5.52 -8.27 -32.90
C HIS A 424 6.65 -9.29 -32.72
N ASN A 425 6.37 -10.57 -33.01
CA ASN A 425 7.40 -11.60 -33.08
C ASN A 425 8.47 -11.27 -34.15
N THR A 426 9.62 -11.92 -34.12
CA THR A 426 10.64 -11.76 -35.17
C THR A 426 10.09 -12.11 -36.55
N LEU A 427 10.62 -11.46 -37.61
CA LEU A 427 10.06 -11.55 -38.96
C LEU A 427 10.09 -12.96 -39.57
N ASP A 428 10.97 -13.83 -39.08
CA ASP A 428 11.12 -15.24 -39.45
C ASP A 428 10.16 -16.18 -38.70
N THR A 429 9.39 -15.67 -37.72
CA THR A 429 8.41 -16.49 -36.99
C THR A 429 7.29 -16.95 -37.93
N PRO A 430 7.06 -18.28 -38.07
CA PRO A 430 6.00 -18.81 -38.92
C PRO A 430 4.62 -18.49 -38.34
N LEU A 431 3.61 -18.38 -39.20
CA LEU A 431 2.28 -17.85 -38.85
C LEU A 431 1.66 -18.54 -37.62
N GLU A 432 1.75 -19.86 -37.56
CA GLU A 432 1.21 -20.68 -36.46
C GLU A 432 1.84 -20.39 -35.09
N SER A 433 3.05 -19.83 -35.07
CA SER A 433 3.83 -19.50 -33.87
C SER A 433 3.84 -18.00 -33.55
N ARG A 434 3.16 -17.17 -34.34
CA ARG A 434 3.06 -15.71 -34.10
C ARG A 434 2.08 -15.42 -32.96
N VAL A 435 2.58 -15.60 -31.75
CA VAL A 435 1.89 -15.32 -30.49
C VAL A 435 2.69 -14.32 -29.69
N MET A 436 2.04 -13.23 -29.29
CA MET A 436 2.54 -12.27 -28.32
C MET A 436 1.74 -12.44 -27.04
N THR A 437 2.39 -12.58 -25.88
CA THR A 437 1.71 -12.63 -24.58
C THR A 437 2.28 -11.57 -23.66
N TYR A 438 1.43 -10.69 -23.13
CA TYR A 438 1.77 -9.75 -22.08
C TYR A 438 1.34 -10.31 -20.72
N THR A 439 2.23 -10.21 -19.74
CA THR A 439 2.00 -10.60 -18.35
C THR A 439 2.28 -9.42 -17.45
N VAL A 440 1.27 -8.94 -16.73
CA VAL A 440 1.36 -7.79 -15.84
C VAL A 440 1.07 -8.24 -14.41
N PRO A 441 2.05 -8.18 -13.48
CA PRO A 441 1.81 -8.51 -12.08
C PRO A 441 0.71 -7.63 -11.49
N LEU A 442 -0.34 -8.27 -10.94
CA LEU A 442 -1.51 -7.61 -10.36
C LEU A 442 -2.10 -8.50 -9.28
N ASN A 443 -2.77 -7.92 -8.29
CA ASN A 443 -3.53 -8.74 -7.35
C ASN A 443 -4.75 -9.38 -8.01
N ASP A 444 -5.24 -10.43 -7.39
CA ASP A 444 -6.54 -10.98 -7.74
C ASP A 444 -7.63 -9.93 -7.53
N GLY A 445 -8.50 -9.79 -8.52
CA GLY A 445 -9.47 -8.71 -8.53
C GLY A 445 -10.24 -8.60 -9.83
N ILE A 446 -11.12 -7.60 -9.88
CA ILE A 446 -11.83 -7.21 -11.09
C ILE A 446 -11.26 -5.88 -11.51
N TYR A 447 -10.90 -5.78 -12.78
CA TYR A 447 -10.23 -4.61 -13.35
C TYR A 447 -10.95 -4.16 -14.61
N ARG A 448 -10.88 -2.85 -14.85
CA ARG A 448 -11.11 -2.29 -16.18
C ARG A 448 -9.79 -2.30 -16.94
N VAL A 449 -9.76 -3.01 -18.07
CA VAL A 449 -8.62 -3.08 -18.98
C VAL A 449 -8.96 -2.34 -20.27
N ARG A 450 -8.04 -1.53 -20.76
CA ARG A 450 -8.13 -0.88 -22.07
C ARG A 450 -6.94 -1.29 -22.92
N LEU A 451 -7.23 -1.86 -24.09
CA LEU A 451 -6.22 -2.23 -25.09
C LEU A 451 -6.19 -1.15 -26.18
N HIS A 452 -5.00 -0.63 -26.44
CA HIS A 452 -4.79 0.48 -27.37
C HIS A 452 -4.15 -0.03 -28.66
N PHE A 453 -4.71 0.35 -29.81
CA PHE A 453 -4.25 -0.10 -31.13
C PHE A 453 -4.16 1.06 -32.12
N ALA A 454 -3.25 0.95 -33.09
CA ALA A 454 -3.27 1.72 -34.33
C ALA A 454 -2.59 0.89 -35.44
N GLU A 455 -3.22 0.76 -36.61
CA GLU A 455 -2.57 0.12 -37.75
C GLU A 455 -1.54 1.08 -38.34
N LEU A 456 -0.25 0.77 -38.20
CA LEU A 456 0.85 1.62 -38.67
C LEU A 456 1.46 1.16 -40.00
N ASN A 457 1.19 -0.07 -40.45
CA ASN A 457 1.88 -0.67 -41.59
C ASN A 457 0.97 -0.84 -42.81
N TRP A 458 -0.20 -1.44 -42.62
CA TRP A 458 -1.10 -1.79 -43.71
C TRP A 458 -2.08 -0.67 -44.03
N ASN A 459 -2.40 -0.53 -45.31
CA ASN A 459 -3.28 0.51 -45.84
C ASN A 459 -4.61 -0.04 -46.41
N ALA A 460 -4.96 -1.28 -46.06
CA ALA A 460 -6.16 -1.97 -46.53
C ALA A 460 -6.65 -2.98 -45.48
N PRO A 461 -7.96 -3.28 -45.44
CA PRO A 461 -8.51 -4.29 -44.54
C PRO A 461 -8.04 -5.70 -44.94
N GLY A 462 -8.07 -6.62 -43.97
CA GLY A 462 -7.74 -8.04 -44.14
C GLY A 462 -6.25 -8.35 -44.26
N LYS A 463 -5.37 -7.35 -44.13
CA LYS A 463 -3.91 -7.53 -44.21
C LYS A 463 -3.29 -7.97 -42.90
N ARG A 464 -3.88 -7.56 -41.77
CA ARG A 464 -3.51 -7.98 -40.42
C ARG A 464 -4.77 -8.43 -39.69
N LEU A 465 -4.84 -9.73 -39.42
CA LEU A 465 -5.91 -10.35 -38.64
C LEU A 465 -5.27 -11.16 -37.52
N PHE A 466 -5.81 -11.02 -36.31
CA PHE A 466 -5.37 -11.77 -35.14
C PHE A 466 -6.50 -11.90 -34.11
N ASN A 467 -6.39 -12.88 -33.21
CA ASN A 467 -7.29 -13.04 -32.07
C ASN A 467 -6.66 -12.40 -30.84
N VAL A 468 -7.49 -11.92 -29.91
CA VAL A 468 -7.06 -11.44 -28.59
C VAL A 468 -7.80 -12.21 -27.52
N ASN A 469 -7.04 -12.79 -26.59
CA ASN A 469 -7.54 -13.42 -25.39
C ASN A 469 -7.03 -12.66 -24.17
N VAL A 470 -7.89 -12.46 -23.18
CA VAL A 470 -7.54 -11.86 -21.88
C VAL A 470 -7.96 -12.82 -20.79
N GLU A 471 -7.06 -13.18 -19.89
CA GLU A 471 -7.30 -14.22 -18.87
C GLU A 471 -7.81 -15.54 -19.46
N GLY A 472 -7.28 -15.91 -20.65
CA GLY A 472 -7.70 -17.09 -21.40
C GLY A 472 -9.06 -16.96 -22.12
N VAL A 473 -9.82 -15.90 -21.86
CA VAL A 473 -11.13 -15.65 -22.48
C VAL A 473 -10.95 -14.93 -23.82
N PRO A 474 -11.53 -15.42 -24.93
CA PRO A 474 -11.47 -14.73 -26.22
C PRO A 474 -12.30 -13.44 -26.17
N VAL A 475 -11.67 -12.30 -26.42
CA VAL A 475 -12.31 -10.97 -26.41
C VAL A 475 -12.43 -10.36 -27.81
N LEU A 476 -11.52 -10.70 -28.73
CA LEU A 476 -11.57 -10.28 -30.14
C LEU A 476 -11.18 -11.46 -31.04
N ASN A 477 -11.91 -11.65 -32.15
CA ASN A 477 -11.70 -12.75 -33.10
C ASN A 477 -11.48 -12.22 -34.51
N ASN A 478 -10.42 -12.66 -35.20
CA ASN A 478 -9.98 -12.15 -36.50
C ASN A 478 -10.03 -10.61 -36.58
N PHE A 479 -9.51 -9.97 -35.54
CA PHE A 479 -9.54 -8.54 -35.35
C PHE A 479 -8.69 -7.85 -36.41
N ASP A 480 -9.29 -6.85 -37.06
CA ASP A 480 -8.69 -6.02 -38.11
C ASP A 480 -8.69 -4.57 -37.64
N ILE A 481 -7.53 -4.09 -37.19
CA ILE A 481 -7.42 -2.72 -36.65
C ILE A 481 -7.75 -1.69 -37.74
N TRP A 482 -7.30 -1.91 -38.98
CA TRP A 482 -7.55 -0.96 -40.07
C TRP A 482 -9.06 -0.78 -40.27
N LYS A 483 -9.80 -1.90 -40.30
CA LYS A 483 -11.25 -1.90 -40.49
C LYS A 483 -11.97 -1.23 -39.31
N GLU A 484 -11.62 -1.59 -38.08
CA GLU A 484 -12.32 -1.11 -36.87
C GLU A 484 -11.97 0.36 -36.54
N ALA A 485 -10.72 0.77 -36.77
CA ALA A 485 -10.30 2.15 -36.55
C ALA A 485 -10.80 3.11 -37.65
N GLY A 486 -11.04 2.58 -38.86
CA GLY A 486 -11.47 3.33 -40.05
C GLY A 486 -10.32 3.81 -40.93
N GLY A 487 -9.16 3.15 -40.85
CA GLY A 487 -7.98 3.47 -41.65
C GLY A 487 -6.65 3.27 -40.91
N GLN A 488 -5.56 3.38 -41.67
CA GLN A 488 -4.20 3.43 -41.14
C GLN A 488 -4.01 4.69 -40.28
N ASN A 489 -3.07 4.66 -39.33
CA ASN A 489 -2.72 5.79 -38.47
C ASN A 489 -3.94 6.36 -37.73
N THR A 490 -4.82 5.50 -37.24
CA THR A 490 -6.01 5.91 -36.48
C THR A 490 -6.06 5.15 -35.16
N ALA A 491 -6.13 5.88 -34.05
CA ALA A 491 -6.19 5.29 -32.73
C ALA A 491 -7.53 4.57 -32.51
N LEU A 492 -7.45 3.41 -31.86
CA LEU A 492 -8.58 2.60 -31.45
C LEU A 492 -8.34 2.11 -30.02
N VAL A 493 -9.37 2.21 -29.17
CA VAL A 493 -9.35 1.71 -27.79
C VAL A 493 -10.43 0.66 -27.65
N VAL A 494 -10.08 -0.52 -27.15
CA VAL A 494 -11.02 -1.58 -26.82
C VAL A 494 -11.14 -1.66 -25.28
N PRO A 495 -12.27 -1.23 -24.70
CA PRO A 495 -12.51 -1.33 -23.26
C PRO A 495 -13.04 -2.71 -22.87
N LEU A 496 -12.56 -3.21 -21.74
CA LEU A 496 -13.01 -4.43 -21.06
C LEU A 496 -13.29 -4.07 -19.59
N ASP A 497 -14.56 -3.90 -19.23
CA ASP A 497 -14.93 -3.26 -17.95
C ASP A 497 -14.89 -4.18 -16.72
N ALA A 498 -14.80 -5.50 -16.91
CA ALA A 498 -14.88 -6.48 -15.82
C ALA A 498 -13.97 -7.69 -16.04
N VAL A 499 -12.67 -7.44 -16.25
CA VAL A 499 -11.67 -8.51 -16.37
C VAL A 499 -11.37 -9.04 -14.96
N LYS A 500 -11.69 -10.31 -14.73
CA LYS A 500 -11.37 -10.99 -13.48
C LYS A 500 -9.96 -11.58 -13.57
N VAL A 501 -9.02 -10.98 -12.86
CA VAL A 501 -7.64 -11.45 -12.73
C VAL A 501 -7.56 -12.45 -11.57
N THR A 502 -6.92 -13.58 -11.82
CA THR A 502 -6.63 -14.61 -10.80
C THR A 502 -5.22 -15.14 -10.94
N GLY A 503 -4.56 -15.48 -9.84
CA GLY A 503 -3.21 -16.03 -9.86
C GLY A 503 -2.12 -14.96 -9.92
N GLY A 504 -2.40 -13.73 -9.50
CA GLY A 504 -1.38 -12.70 -9.29
C GLY A 504 -0.87 -11.97 -10.53
N GLN A 505 -1.50 -12.16 -11.70
CA GLN A 505 -1.08 -11.52 -12.94
C GLN A 505 -2.21 -11.41 -13.97
N LEU A 506 -2.27 -10.30 -14.70
CA LEU A 506 -3.09 -10.17 -15.91
C LEU A 506 -2.32 -10.71 -17.12
N THR A 507 -2.98 -11.55 -17.91
CA THR A 507 -2.47 -12.10 -19.16
C THR A 507 -3.27 -11.59 -20.35
N VAL A 508 -2.59 -10.98 -21.32
CA VAL A 508 -3.15 -10.55 -22.62
C VAL A 508 -2.40 -11.26 -23.74
N GLN A 509 -3.08 -12.15 -24.46
CA GLN A 509 -2.50 -12.91 -25.57
C GLN A 509 -3.05 -12.43 -26.90
N LEU A 510 -2.16 -12.22 -27.87
CA LEU A 510 -2.48 -11.89 -29.24
C LEU A 510 -1.93 -13.00 -30.15
N LYS A 511 -2.79 -13.59 -30.99
CA LYS A 511 -2.41 -14.69 -31.89
C LYS A 511 -2.78 -14.38 -33.33
N ALA A 512 -1.78 -14.33 -34.21
CA ALA A 512 -1.99 -14.05 -35.62
C ALA A 512 -2.89 -15.09 -36.32
N THR A 513 -3.67 -14.63 -37.28
CA THR A 513 -4.35 -15.48 -38.28
C THR A 513 -4.00 -15.11 -39.72
N VAL A 514 -3.46 -13.90 -39.96
CA VAL A 514 -2.93 -13.48 -41.28
C VAL A 514 -1.52 -12.90 -41.19
N ASP A 515 -1.31 -11.89 -40.36
CA ASP A 515 -0.02 -11.21 -40.18
C ASP A 515 0.26 -10.99 -38.69
N PHE A 516 1.45 -10.52 -38.35
CA PHE A 516 1.86 -10.24 -36.99
C PHE A 516 0.82 -9.39 -36.22
N PRO A 517 0.49 -9.74 -34.96
CA PRO A 517 -0.42 -8.94 -34.16
C PRO A 517 0.17 -7.56 -33.83
N ASP A 518 -0.70 -6.61 -33.52
CA ASP A 518 -0.35 -5.26 -33.07
C ASP A 518 -0.94 -5.00 -31.68
N LEU A 519 -0.21 -4.24 -30.85
CA LEU A 519 -0.73 -3.59 -29.65
C LEU A 519 0.15 -2.37 -29.37
N SER A 520 -0.46 -1.21 -29.13
CA SER A 520 0.26 0.05 -28.86
C SER A 520 0.32 0.40 -27.37
N GLY A 521 -0.61 -0.11 -26.57
CA GLY A 521 -0.64 0.16 -25.13
C GLY A 521 -1.61 -0.69 -24.34
N ILE A 522 -1.34 -0.82 -23.04
CA ILE A 522 -2.21 -1.49 -22.07
C ILE A 522 -2.46 -0.52 -20.92
N GLU A 523 -3.72 -0.26 -20.60
CA GLU A 523 -4.15 0.48 -19.41
C GLU A 523 -4.98 -0.43 -18.51
N VAL A 524 -4.63 -0.50 -17.22
CA VAL A 524 -5.32 -1.29 -16.21
C VAL A 524 -5.67 -0.43 -15.01
N GLU A 525 -6.93 -0.45 -14.61
CA GLU A 525 -7.47 0.31 -13.47
C GLU A 525 -8.36 -0.60 -12.62
N ARG A 526 -8.29 -0.42 -11.30
CA ARG A 526 -9.02 -1.22 -10.31
C ARG A 526 -10.38 -0.63 -9.97
#